data_AF-A0A2M4ARY8-F1
#
_entry.id   AF-A0A2M4ARY8-F1
#
_cell.length_a   1.000
_cell.length_b   1.000
_cell.length_c   1.000
_cell.angle_alpha   90.00
_cell.angle_beta   90.00
_cell.angle_gamma   90.00
#
_symmetry.space_group_name_H-M   'P 1'
#
loop_
_entity.id
_entity.type
_entity.pdbx_description
1 polymer ?
#
loop_
_entity_poly.entity_id
_entity_poly.type
_entity_poly.pdbx_seq_one_letter_code
_entity_poly.pdbx_strand_id
1 'polypeptide(L)'
;AARATDNTDAVDKGGKHGGTSSSDICTPPGSTGVSSPVNTGSKWFCSVCTYENWPKSIKCSMCLHPREMAVGSGASDVVGRSNQQIAAMAKNSPEQDEQSSVASSIIVNNKRNQQFVAHVDNVNKADVYQQDRNRRLLRRQPDWDWLNACIGIAENNIGAVETYLDCGGDPSRALTPAEVNLLSQSSCSFDVGHTLIHLAIRFHRDEMLPLLLAQISGSGPGIKRVPSYVAPDLASDIRRHFAQSLRIRKASLNCHYVNEHATFCLPADIEELPLALQDQLYEELLDKDAQKQLEMPPPALNWSLEITERLGSRLMVLWNRSAGDCLLDSVMQATWGVFDRDNMLRRALADTLHQCSHIFYPRWKENELFQAALLHYTLAERQLEEDWNTLLSLASHPGSSLEQLHIFALAHIMRRPIIVYGVKYVKSFRGEDIGYARFEGVYLPLLWEQSFCITSPIALGYTRGHFSALVPTEPYSRIDATRDDREDITFLPLMDSEMKLLPVHFLDNNEIGREGIIMRQWLDVCETEGGLLVAQQKLHKRPLLVAQMLEEWLNHYRRIAISRLF
;
A
#
# COMPACT_ATOMS: atom_id res chain seq x y z
N ALA A 1 -35.23 9.56 64.94
CA ALA A 1 -36.13 8.63 65.66
C ALA A 1 -36.56 7.51 64.70
N ALA A 2 -37.45 6.59 65.11
CA ALA A 2 -37.89 5.38 64.40
C ALA A 2 -38.19 5.55 62.88
N ARG A 3 -38.02 4.57 61.97
CA ARG A 3 -38.01 3.08 62.00
C ARG A 3 -39.40 2.40 61.93
N ALA A 4 -39.78 1.97 60.72
CA ALA A 4 -40.60 0.78 60.36
C ALA A 4 -40.25 0.38 58.90
N THR A 5 -40.28 -0.84 58.35
CA THR A 5 -40.76 -2.21 58.69
C THR A 5 -42.20 -2.62 58.32
N ASP A 6 -42.28 -3.41 57.24
CA ASP A 6 -43.11 -4.62 56.99
C ASP A 6 -44.64 -4.58 56.85
N ASN A 7 -45.13 -5.07 55.69
CA ASN A 7 -45.98 -6.26 55.50
C ASN A 7 -46.32 -6.40 53.99
N THR A 8 -46.00 -7.48 53.26
CA THR A 8 -46.47 -8.89 53.25
C THR A 8 -47.90 -9.09 52.73
N ASP A 9 -48.03 -9.81 51.60
CA ASP A 9 -48.85 -11.04 51.39
C ASP A 9 -48.93 -11.41 49.88
N ALA A 10 -49.26 -12.63 49.43
CA ALA A 10 -48.96 -14.03 49.82
C ALA A 10 -49.74 -14.99 48.87
N VAL A 11 -49.36 -16.30 48.76
CA VAL A 11 -50.11 -17.41 48.08
C VAL A 11 -50.20 -17.26 46.53
N ASP A 12 -50.19 -18.24 45.61
CA ASP A 12 -49.99 -19.71 45.41
C ASP A 12 -49.66 -19.89 43.88
N LYS A 13 -49.34 -21.00 43.18
CA LYS A 13 -48.79 -22.39 43.32
C LYS A 13 -48.41 -22.83 41.86
N GLY A 14 -47.79 -23.96 41.51
CA GLY A 14 -47.23 -25.11 42.24
C GLY A 14 -47.04 -26.33 41.30
N GLY A 15 -45.95 -27.11 41.44
CA GLY A 15 -45.62 -28.29 40.59
C GLY A 15 -44.77 -27.94 39.35
N LYS A 16 -43.51 -28.38 39.11
CA LYS A 16 -42.57 -29.37 39.70
C LYS A 16 -42.55 -30.78 39.06
N HIS A 17 -41.33 -31.30 38.84
CA HIS A 17 -40.86 -32.59 38.25
C HIS A 17 -40.43 -32.59 36.76
N GLY A 18 -39.31 -33.22 36.34
CA GLY A 18 -38.15 -33.69 37.12
C GLY A 18 -37.31 -34.84 36.51
N GLY A 19 -36.14 -34.54 35.92
CA GLY A 19 -35.07 -35.49 35.53
C GLY A 19 -35.33 -36.34 34.27
N THR A 20 -34.41 -37.18 33.74
CA THR A 20 -32.91 -37.23 33.78
C THR A 20 -32.42 -38.32 32.80
N SER A 21 -31.20 -38.18 32.23
CA SER A 21 -30.47 -39.16 31.36
C SER A 21 -31.20 -39.55 30.03
N SER A 22 -30.60 -40.19 29.01
CA SER A 22 -29.29 -40.87 28.86
C SER A 22 -28.65 -40.62 27.49
N SER A 23 -27.37 -41.00 27.32
CA SER A 23 -26.63 -41.04 26.04
C SER A 23 -26.78 -42.38 25.32
N ASP A 24 -26.57 -42.42 23.99
CA ASP A 24 -26.24 -43.67 23.28
C ASP A 24 -25.39 -43.46 22.01
N ILE A 25 -24.75 -44.54 21.52
CA ILE A 25 -23.70 -44.54 20.47
C ILE A 25 -24.04 -45.55 19.37
N CYS A 26 -23.79 -45.25 18.08
CA CYS A 26 -23.69 -46.31 17.05
C CYS A 26 -22.90 -45.94 15.77
N THR A 27 -22.08 -46.90 15.33
CA THR A 27 -21.44 -47.05 14.00
C THR A 27 -21.09 -48.55 13.82
N PRO A 28 -20.68 -49.03 12.63
CA PRO A 28 -21.38 -49.04 11.35
C PRO A 28 -21.56 -50.51 10.84
N PRO A 29 -22.08 -50.74 9.61
CA PRO A 29 -21.85 -51.98 8.86
C PRO A 29 -21.23 -51.74 7.47
N GLY A 30 -20.74 -52.79 6.81
CA GLY A 30 -20.23 -52.70 5.43
C GLY A 30 -19.88 -54.04 4.76
N SER A 31 -19.45 -53.96 3.49
CA SER A 31 -19.03 -55.08 2.60
C SER A 31 -20.20 -56.00 2.13
N THR A 32 -20.18 -56.68 0.96
CA THR A 32 -19.25 -56.80 -0.19
C THR A 32 -20.05 -56.86 -1.52
N GLY A 33 -19.42 -56.72 -2.70
CA GLY A 33 -20.14 -56.74 -3.99
C GLY A 33 -19.32 -56.74 -5.30
N VAL A 34 -18.31 -57.61 -5.41
CA VAL A 34 -17.60 -58.12 -6.63
C VAL A 34 -17.62 -57.29 -7.94
N SER A 35 -16.42 -56.95 -8.46
CA SER A 35 -16.22 -56.68 -9.90
C SER A 35 -14.87 -57.23 -10.41
N SER A 36 -14.75 -57.45 -11.72
CA SER A 36 -13.66 -58.18 -12.39
C SER A 36 -12.37 -57.36 -12.56
N PRO A 37 -11.18 -57.99 -12.72
CA PRO A 37 -9.90 -57.29 -12.67
C PRO A 37 -9.63 -56.47 -13.95
N VAL A 38 -9.64 -55.14 -13.81
CA VAL A 38 -9.09 -54.22 -14.81
C VAL A 38 -7.62 -53.96 -14.47
N ASN A 39 -6.73 -54.14 -15.45
CA ASN A 39 -5.28 -54.08 -15.26
C ASN A 39 -4.81 -52.67 -14.86
N THR A 40 -4.58 -52.46 -13.56
CA THR A 40 -4.07 -51.20 -13.00
C THR A 40 -2.58 -51.04 -13.29
N GLY A 41 -2.24 -50.62 -14.51
CA GLY A 41 -0.88 -50.19 -14.82
C GLY A 41 -0.44 -49.10 -13.85
N SER A 42 0.68 -49.29 -13.16
CA SER A 42 1.16 -48.36 -12.14
C SER A 42 1.49 -46.99 -12.75
N LYS A 43 1.13 -45.92 -12.04
CA LYS A 43 1.64 -44.58 -12.30
C LYS A 43 3.18 -44.57 -12.12
N TRP A 44 3.86 -43.59 -12.70
CA TRP A 44 5.32 -43.51 -12.67
C TRP A 44 5.83 -42.14 -12.19
N PHE A 45 6.73 -42.15 -11.21
CA PHE A 45 7.37 -40.95 -10.71
C PHE A 45 8.46 -40.49 -11.68
N CYS A 46 8.54 -39.19 -11.95
CA CYS A 46 9.57 -38.64 -12.83
C CYS A 46 10.95 -38.68 -12.15
N SER A 47 11.96 -39.22 -12.83
CA SER A 47 13.36 -39.26 -12.37
C SER A 47 13.96 -37.88 -12.06
N VAL A 48 13.46 -36.82 -12.70
CA VAL A 48 13.98 -35.45 -12.58
C VAL A 48 13.18 -34.54 -11.64
N CYS A 49 11.88 -34.78 -11.45
CA CYS A 49 11.01 -33.89 -10.63
C CYS A 49 10.04 -34.60 -9.69
N THR A 50 10.20 -35.92 -9.51
CA THR A 50 9.41 -36.84 -8.66
C THR A 50 7.89 -36.83 -8.83
N TYR A 51 7.32 -35.99 -9.69
CA TYR A 51 5.88 -35.93 -9.96
C TYR A 51 5.32 -37.26 -10.44
N GLU A 52 4.15 -37.64 -9.92
CA GLU A 52 3.46 -38.91 -10.21
C GLU A 52 2.66 -38.82 -11.52
N ASN A 53 3.11 -39.50 -12.57
CA ASN A 53 2.54 -39.41 -13.91
C ASN A 53 1.62 -40.59 -14.24
N TRP A 54 0.57 -40.32 -15.02
CA TRP A 54 -0.34 -41.35 -15.51
C TRP A 54 0.39 -42.41 -16.37
N PRO A 55 -0.05 -43.68 -16.36
CA PRO A 55 0.70 -44.79 -16.96
C PRO A 55 0.92 -44.68 -18.47
N LYS A 56 0.03 -43.95 -19.17
CA LYS A 56 0.10 -43.69 -20.61
C LYS A 56 0.93 -42.43 -20.98
N SER A 57 1.35 -41.63 -19.99
CA SER A 57 2.15 -40.43 -20.25
C SER A 57 3.59 -40.81 -20.63
N ILE A 58 3.96 -40.55 -21.89
CA ILE A 58 5.32 -40.76 -22.44
C ILE A 58 6.33 -39.68 -22.03
N LYS A 59 5.84 -38.59 -21.43
CA LYS A 59 6.61 -37.48 -20.85
C LYS A 59 5.95 -37.08 -19.54
N CYS A 60 6.71 -36.53 -18.60
CA CYS A 60 6.18 -36.07 -17.34
C CYS A 60 5.25 -34.84 -17.54
N SER A 61 4.06 -34.87 -16.95
CA SER A 61 3.08 -33.78 -17.08
C SER A 61 3.56 -32.45 -16.49
N MET A 62 4.47 -32.48 -15.51
CA MET A 62 4.93 -31.28 -14.80
C MET A 62 6.24 -30.67 -15.34
N CYS A 63 7.13 -31.47 -15.95
CA CYS A 63 8.43 -31.00 -16.46
C CYS A 63 8.75 -31.39 -17.91
N LEU A 64 7.85 -32.11 -18.59
CA LEU A 64 8.00 -32.62 -19.96
C LEU A 64 9.20 -33.57 -20.21
N HIS A 65 9.96 -33.94 -19.17
CA HIS A 65 11.03 -34.93 -19.27
C HIS A 65 10.47 -36.29 -19.75
N PRO A 66 11.09 -36.96 -20.74
CA PRO A 66 10.61 -38.24 -21.26
C PRO A 66 10.58 -39.33 -20.19
N ARG A 67 9.68 -40.31 -20.36
CA ARG A 67 9.67 -41.50 -19.52
C ARG A 67 10.84 -42.41 -19.89
N GLU A 68 11.76 -42.62 -18.96
CA GLU A 68 12.73 -43.71 -19.04
C GLU A 68 11.98 -45.06 -19.03
N MET A 69 12.17 -45.86 -20.07
CA MET A 69 11.66 -47.23 -20.14
C MET A 69 12.82 -48.19 -19.90
N ALA A 70 12.75 -48.96 -18.82
CA ALA A 70 13.80 -49.92 -18.46
C ALA A 70 13.86 -51.06 -19.49
N VAL A 71 14.97 -51.13 -20.23
CA VAL A 71 15.26 -52.25 -21.14
C VAL A 71 15.83 -53.40 -20.32
N GLY A 72 15.01 -54.42 -20.07
CA GLY A 72 15.45 -55.67 -19.43
C GLY A 72 16.22 -56.56 -20.40
N SER A 73 17.37 -57.09 -19.96
CA SER A 73 18.30 -57.87 -20.78
C SER A 73 17.76 -59.25 -21.18
N GLY A 74 17.92 -59.64 -22.46
CA GLY A 74 17.57 -60.98 -22.94
C GLY A 74 18.01 -61.26 -24.39
N ALA A 75 19.13 -61.98 -24.51
CA ALA A 75 19.75 -62.64 -25.69
C ALA A 75 19.16 -62.49 -27.12
N SER A 76 20.07 -62.21 -28.07
CA SER A 76 20.17 -62.73 -29.45
C SER A 76 18.93 -62.78 -30.37
N ASP A 77 18.98 -62.01 -31.48
CA ASP A 77 19.35 -62.64 -32.77
C ASP A 77 19.86 -61.62 -33.83
N VAL A 78 20.26 -62.09 -35.02
CA VAL A 78 21.04 -61.34 -36.04
C VAL A 78 20.20 -60.87 -37.26
N VAL A 79 20.77 -59.95 -38.07
CA VAL A 79 20.29 -59.38 -39.36
C VAL A 79 19.35 -58.17 -39.21
N GLY A 80 19.51 -57.05 -39.94
CA GLY A 80 20.57 -56.63 -40.87
C GLY A 80 20.10 -55.60 -41.92
N ARG A 81 21.04 -54.80 -42.47
CA ARG A 81 20.87 -53.63 -43.38
C ARG A 81 20.36 -52.37 -42.64
N SER A 82 20.90 -51.14 -42.76
CA SER A 82 21.75 -50.42 -43.73
C SER A 82 21.00 -49.58 -44.78
N ASN A 83 21.44 -48.32 -44.87
CA ASN A 83 21.11 -47.22 -45.82
C ASN A 83 20.08 -46.21 -45.31
N GLN A 84 20.20 -44.90 -45.53
CA GLN A 84 21.28 -43.93 -45.79
C GLN A 84 20.56 -42.60 -46.11
N GLN A 85 21.21 -41.45 -45.87
CA GLN A 85 20.67 -40.15 -46.31
C GLN A 85 20.88 -39.97 -47.82
N ILE A 86 19.93 -39.35 -48.53
CA ILE A 86 20.22 -38.52 -49.71
C ILE A 86 19.34 -37.27 -49.64
N ALA A 87 19.91 -36.11 -49.94
CA ALA A 87 19.21 -34.86 -50.23
C ALA A 87 19.48 -34.46 -51.70
N ALA A 88 18.55 -33.75 -52.34
CA ALA A 88 18.72 -33.24 -53.71
C ALA A 88 18.01 -31.89 -53.90
N MET A 89 18.54 -31.06 -54.79
CA MET A 89 18.08 -29.71 -55.10
C MET A 89 17.63 -29.56 -56.56
N ALA A 90 17.05 -28.38 -56.84
CA ALA A 90 17.18 -27.58 -58.07
C ALA A 90 16.08 -27.66 -59.16
N LYS A 91 15.64 -26.48 -59.61
CA LYS A 91 15.86 -25.92 -60.97
C LYS A 91 15.39 -24.45 -61.07
N ASN A 92 15.67 -23.77 -62.19
CA ASN A 92 15.62 -22.30 -62.36
C ASN A 92 14.67 -21.85 -63.51
N SER A 93 14.10 -20.63 -63.39
CA SER A 93 13.98 -19.52 -64.40
C SER A 93 13.45 -19.74 -65.85
N PRO A 94 13.08 -18.68 -66.61
CA PRO A 94 12.50 -17.34 -66.30
C PRO A 94 11.30 -16.93 -67.25
N GLU A 95 10.98 -15.62 -67.34
CA GLU A 95 10.15 -14.92 -68.38
C GLU A 95 8.61 -15.22 -68.35
N GLN A 96 7.62 -14.36 -68.72
CA GLN A 96 7.46 -12.93 -69.11
C GLN A 96 5.92 -12.59 -69.10
N ASP A 97 5.34 -11.37 -69.12
CA ASP A 97 5.73 -9.97 -68.79
C ASP A 97 4.49 -9.02 -68.70
N GLU A 98 4.70 -7.72 -68.42
CA GLU A 98 3.90 -6.50 -68.74
C GLU A 98 2.47 -6.20 -68.15
N GLN A 99 2.35 -4.95 -67.64
CA GLN A 99 1.19 -4.02 -67.57
C GLN A 99 -0.02 -4.17 -66.58
N SER A 100 0.05 -3.34 -65.51
CA SER A 100 -0.94 -2.30 -65.10
C SER A 100 -1.79 -2.44 -63.80
N SER A 101 -2.15 -1.25 -63.28
CA SER A 101 -3.26 -0.92 -62.33
C SER A 101 -3.13 -1.16 -60.80
N VAL A 102 -2.36 -0.30 -60.13
CA VAL A 102 -2.57 0.39 -58.81
C VAL A 102 -3.10 -0.34 -57.53
N ALA A 103 -3.58 -1.58 -57.56
CA ALA A 103 -4.29 -2.19 -56.41
C ALA A 103 -3.39 -2.73 -55.27
N SER A 104 -2.05 -2.71 -55.43
CA SER A 104 -1.14 -3.55 -54.61
C SER A 104 -0.62 -2.92 -53.32
N SER A 105 -0.72 -1.59 -53.14
CA SER A 105 -0.07 -0.87 -52.03
C SER A 105 -0.65 -1.17 -50.64
N ILE A 106 -1.96 -1.44 -50.56
CA ILE A 106 -2.67 -1.67 -49.29
C ILE A 106 -2.32 -3.04 -48.68
N ILE A 107 -2.15 -4.07 -49.52
CA ILE A 107 -1.93 -5.46 -49.06
C ILE A 107 -0.50 -5.68 -48.54
N VAL A 108 0.49 -4.99 -49.12
CA VAL A 108 1.91 -5.11 -48.71
C VAL A 108 2.14 -4.54 -47.29
N ASN A 109 1.55 -3.39 -46.97
CA ASN A 109 1.67 -2.80 -45.62
C ASN A 109 1.05 -3.70 -44.55
N ASN A 110 -0.12 -4.30 -44.80
CA ASN A 110 -0.75 -5.19 -43.83
C ASN A 110 0.09 -6.46 -43.56
N LYS A 111 0.75 -7.05 -44.57
CA LYS A 111 1.68 -8.17 -44.33
C LYS A 111 2.92 -7.74 -43.54
N ARG A 112 3.47 -6.54 -43.81
CA ARG A 112 4.64 -6.03 -43.07
C ARG A 112 4.30 -5.71 -41.61
N ASN A 113 3.14 -5.09 -41.36
CA ASN A 113 2.65 -4.82 -40.01
C ASN A 113 2.28 -6.12 -39.26
N GLN A 114 1.64 -7.10 -39.90
CA GLN A 114 1.39 -8.41 -39.27
C GLN A 114 2.68 -9.14 -38.91
N GLN A 115 3.73 -9.05 -39.74
CA GLN A 115 5.04 -9.62 -39.41
C GLN A 115 5.75 -8.85 -38.28
N PHE A 116 5.66 -7.52 -38.24
CA PHE A 116 6.19 -6.73 -37.12
C PHE A 116 5.45 -7.02 -35.81
N VAL A 117 4.11 -7.01 -35.80
CA VAL A 117 3.30 -7.35 -34.62
C VAL A 117 3.60 -8.78 -34.15
N ALA A 118 3.60 -9.77 -35.04
CA ALA A 118 3.93 -11.16 -34.67
C ALA A 118 5.39 -11.35 -34.18
N HIS A 119 6.32 -10.48 -34.58
CA HIS A 119 7.71 -10.52 -34.11
C HIS A 119 7.88 -9.77 -32.78
N VAL A 120 7.18 -8.65 -32.57
CA VAL A 120 7.13 -7.93 -31.29
C VAL A 120 6.38 -8.77 -30.24
N ASP A 121 5.27 -9.41 -30.59
CA ASP A 121 4.56 -10.35 -29.72
C ASP A 121 5.40 -11.58 -29.36
N ASN A 122 6.25 -12.07 -30.27
CA ASN A 122 7.19 -13.15 -29.95
C ASN A 122 8.35 -12.69 -29.08
N VAL A 123 8.88 -11.47 -29.28
CA VAL A 123 9.91 -10.89 -28.39
C VAL A 123 9.31 -10.65 -27.00
N ASN A 124 8.16 -9.96 -26.90
CA ASN A 124 7.47 -9.73 -25.65
C ASN A 124 7.06 -11.04 -24.93
N LYS A 125 6.61 -12.07 -25.67
CA LYS A 125 6.37 -13.40 -25.07
C LYS A 125 7.67 -14.08 -24.66
N ALA A 126 8.73 -14.00 -25.44
CA ALA A 126 10.03 -14.55 -25.07
C ALA A 126 10.60 -13.85 -23.82
N ASP A 127 10.43 -12.54 -23.70
CA ASP A 127 10.84 -11.76 -22.54
C ASP A 127 9.94 -12.00 -21.33
N VAL A 128 8.63 -12.15 -21.48
CA VAL A 128 7.74 -12.58 -20.37
C VAL A 128 8.09 -14.00 -19.93
N TYR A 129 8.30 -14.95 -20.85
CA TYR A 129 8.75 -16.30 -20.49
C TYR A 129 10.17 -16.33 -19.91
N GLN A 130 11.06 -15.40 -20.28
CA GLN A 130 12.40 -15.28 -19.70
C GLN A 130 12.42 -14.55 -18.36
N GLN A 131 11.64 -13.47 -18.18
CA GLN A 131 11.40 -12.82 -16.90
C GLN A 131 10.74 -13.79 -15.93
N ASP A 132 9.73 -14.54 -16.37
CA ASP A 132 9.06 -15.50 -15.51
C ASP A 132 9.94 -16.73 -15.25
N ARG A 133 10.78 -17.17 -16.21
CA ARG A 133 11.86 -18.14 -15.95
C ARG A 133 12.90 -17.58 -14.97
N ASN A 134 13.22 -16.29 -15.02
CA ASN A 134 14.12 -15.63 -14.08
C ASN A 134 13.48 -15.47 -12.68
N ARG A 135 12.21 -15.05 -12.56
CA ARG A 135 11.44 -15.08 -11.29
C ARG A 135 11.38 -16.51 -10.72
N ARG A 136 11.21 -17.53 -11.57
CA ARG A 136 11.28 -18.96 -11.21
C ARG A 136 12.70 -19.48 -10.92
N LEU A 137 13.76 -18.73 -11.27
CA LEU A 137 15.16 -19.01 -10.93
C LEU A 137 15.61 -18.24 -9.68
N LEU A 138 15.09 -17.03 -9.43
CA LEU A 138 15.20 -16.34 -8.14
C LEU A 138 14.46 -17.15 -7.06
N ARG A 139 13.26 -17.68 -7.34
CA ARG A 139 12.58 -18.69 -6.49
C ARG A 139 13.29 -20.06 -6.39
N ARG A 140 14.51 -20.18 -6.92
CA ARG A 140 15.42 -21.33 -6.72
C ARG A 140 16.74 -20.94 -6.04
N GLN A 141 17.01 -19.65 -5.87
CA GLN A 141 17.97 -19.21 -4.87
C GLN A 141 17.35 -19.46 -3.49
N PRO A 142 18.15 -19.81 -2.47
CA PRO A 142 17.69 -19.68 -1.10
C PRO A 142 17.39 -18.21 -0.81
N ASP A 143 16.32 -17.99 -0.05
CA ASP A 143 15.91 -16.67 0.39
C ASP A 143 16.85 -16.24 1.52
N TRP A 144 17.90 -15.50 1.17
CA TRP A 144 18.94 -15.14 2.14
C TRP A 144 18.42 -14.21 3.24
N ASP A 145 17.45 -13.34 2.97
CA ASP A 145 16.91 -12.44 3.98
C ASP A 145 16.06 -13.21 5.00
N TRP A 146 15.29 -14.21 4.56
CA TRP A 146 14.64 -15.19 5.43
C TRP A 146 15.64 -15.97 6.29
N LEU A 147 16.69 -16.54 5.67
CA LEU A 147 17.70 -17.32 6.38
C LEU A 147 18.50 -16.45 7.37
N ASN A 148 18.83 -15.21 6.99
CA ASN A 148 19.50 -14.24 7.84
C ASN A 148 18.63 -13.83 9.04
N ALA A 149 17.30 -13.72 8.88
CA ALA A 149 16.39 -13.53 10.01
C ALA A 149 16.33 -14.76 10.93
N CYS A 150 16.28 -15.98 10.38
CA CYS A 150 16.35 -17.21 11.19
C CYS A 150 17.65 -17.30 12.00
N ILE A 151 18.80 -16.98 11.39
CA ILE A 151 20.11 -16.92 12.06
C ILE A 151 20.12 -15.78 13.08
N GLY A 152 19.60 -14.60 12.73
CA GLY A 152 19.56 -13.43 13.61
C GLY A 152 18.80 -13.67 14.92
N ILE A 153 17.71 -14.44 14.89
CA ILE A 153 17.01 -14.86 16.12
C ILE A 153 17.90 -15.77 16.98
N ALA A 154 18.64 -16.71 16.38
CA ALA A 154 19.57 -17.54 17.13
C ALA A 154 20.73 -16.71 17.74
N GLU A 155 21.25 -15.72 17.01
CA GLU A 155 22.41 -14.89 17.39
C GLU A 155 22.07 -13.63 18.23
N ASN A 156 20.79 -13.33 18.44
CA ASN A 156 20.24 -12.09 19.02
C ASN A 156 20.42 -10.81 18.17
N ASN A 157 20.59 -10.95 16.86
CA ASN A 157 20.64 -9.83 15.93
C ASN A 157 19.22 -9.40 15.53
N ILE A 158 18.61 -8.50 16.32
CA ILE A 158 17.29 -7.91 16.05
C ILE A 158 17.26 -7.25 14.66
N GLY A 159 18.33 -6.54 14.27
CA GLY A 159 18.41 -5.82 12.98
C GLY A 159 18.31 -6.73 11.74
N ALA A 160 18.71 -7.99 11.82
CA ALA A 160 18.49 -8.97 10.75
C ALA A 160 17.02 -9.38 10.62
N VAL A 161 16.29 -9.45 11.74
CA VAL A 161 14.85 -9.71 11.77
C VAL A 161 14.07 -8.49 11.26
N GLU A 162 14.45 -7.29 11.71
CA GLU A 162 13.90 -6.03 11.23
C GLU A 162 14.11 -5.87 9.71
N THR A 163 15.31 -6.16 9.19
CA THR A 163 15.59 -6.10 7.74
C THR A 163 14.65 -7.00 6.93
N TYR A 164 14.41 -8.24 7.36
CA TYR A 164 13.49 -9.16 6.69
C TYR A 164 12.04 -8.65 6.70
N LEU A 165 11.58 -8.13 7.85
CA LEU A 165 10.25 -7.51 7.97
C LEU A 165 10.15 -6.19 7.18
N ASP A 166 11.25 -5.47 7.02
CA ASP A 166 11.34 -4.23 6.25
C ASP A 166 11.28 -4.45 4.73
N CYS A 167 11.78 -5.60 4.26
CA CYS A 167 11.54 -6.13 2.93
C CYS A 167 10.12 -6.71 2.72
N GLY A 168 9.25 -6.68 3.74
CA GLY A 168 7.90 -7.25 3.66
C GLY A 168 7.85 -8.77 3.85
N GLY A 169 8.88 -9.34 4.47
CA GLY A 169 8.98 -10.77 4.74
C GLY A 169 7.89 -11.29 5.68
N ASP A 170 7.35 -12.46 5.37
CA ASP A 170 6.31 -13.13 6.16
C ASP A 170 6.94 -13.84 7.39
N PRO A 171 6.66 -13.40 8.63
CA PRO A 171 7.14 -14.06 9.85
C PRO A 171 6.41 -15.38 10.17
N SER A 172 5.25 -15.63 9.56
CA SER A 172 4.46 -16.87 9.72
C SER A 172 4.94 -17.99 8.79
N ARG A 173 5.80 -17.66 7.82
CA ARG A 173 6.55 -18.61 7.00
C ARG A 173 7.24 -19.67 7.86
N ALA A 174 7.23 -20.91 7.39
CA ALA A 174 7.86 -22.04 8.05
C ALA A 174 9.10 -22.51 7.29
N LEU A 175 10.16 -22.89 8.02
CA LEU A 175 11.39 -23.44 7.46
C LEU A 175 11.14 -24.77 6.72
N THR A 176 11.58 -24.83 5.46
CA THR A 176 11.50 -26.02 4.62
C THR A 176 12.69 -26.98 4.85
N PRO A 177 12.58 -28.27 4.45
CA PRO A 177 13.71 -29.22 4.55
C PRO A 177 14.97 -28.79 3.79
N ALA A 178 14.82 -28.03 2.70
CA ALA A 178 15.97 -27.51 1.94
C ALA A 178 16.69 -26.38 2.69
N GLU A 179 15.93 -25.47 3.32
CA GLU A 179 16.47 -24.37 4.10
C GLU A 179 17.15 -24.87 5.39
N VAL A 180 16.57 -25.86 6.09
CA VAL A 180 17.20 -26.49 7.26
C VAL A 180 18.54 -27.15 6.91
N ASN A 181 18.67 -27.77 5.72
CA ASN A 181 19.94 -28.34 5.25
C ASN A 181 20.98 -27.28 4.83
N LEU A 182 20.58 -26.01 4.63
CA LEU A 182 21.52 -24.90 4.44
C LEU A 182 21.94 -24.32 5.80
N LEU A 183 20.97 -24.15 6.72
CA LEU A 183 21.19 -23.71 8.09
C LEU A 183 21.94 -24.72 8.95
N SER A 184 22.04 -26.00 8.56
CA SER A 184 22.82 -27.01 9.29
C SER A 184 24.35 -26.81 9.21
N GLN A 185 24.81 -25.72 8.56
CA GLN A 185 26.19 -25.24 8.61
C GLN A 185 26.42 -24.23 9.77
N SER A 186 25.34 -23.69 10.35
CA SER A 186 25.36 -22.80 11.51
C SER A 186 25.42 -23.59 12.83
N SER A 187 25.92 -22.95 13.89
CA SER A 187 26.18 -23.57 15.21
C SER A 187 24.93 -23.97 16.03
N CYS A 188 23.73 -23.90 15.45
CA CYS A 188 22.45 -24.00 16.14
C CYS A 188 21.45 -24.87 15.35
N SER A 189 20.65 -25.68 16.05
CA SER A 189 19.73 -26.63 15.42
C SER A 189 18.39 -25.98 15.05
N PHE A 190 18.11 -25.95 13.76
CA PHE A 190 16.82 -25.56 13.19
C PHE A 190 16.02 -26.82 12.83
N ASP A 191 14.71 -26.80 13.07
CA ASP A 191 13.81 -27.89 12.73
C ASP A 191 12.83 -27.45 11.64
N VAL A 192 12.43 -28.40 10.79
CA VAL A 192 11.46 -28.16 9.70
C VAL A 192 10.09 -27.78 10.30
N GLY A 193 9.47 -26.74 9.75
CA GLY A 193 8.18 -26.23 10.24
C GLY A 193 8.28 -25.04 11.19
N HIS A 194 9.47 -24.71 11.73
CA HIS A 194 9.62 -23.53 12.58
C HIS A 194 9.47 -22.22 11.81
N THR A 195 8.70 -21.30 12.39
CA THR A 195 8.56 -19.90 11.97
C THR A 195 9.40 -18.98 12.85
N LEU A 196 9.50 -17.68 12.55
CA LEU A 196 10.29 -16.75 13.38
C LEU A 196 9.82 -16.72 14.84
N ILE A 197 8.51 -16.82 15.11
CA ILE A 197 8.01 -16.94 16.50
C ILE A 197 8.47 -18.24 17.15
N HIS A 198 8.44 -19.37 16.45
CA HIS A 198 8.91 -20.64 17.01
C HIS A 198 10.40 -20.60 17.34
N LEU A 199 11.21 -19.97 16.50
CA LEU A 199 12.63 -19.74 16.77
C LEU A 199 12.83 -18.77 17.94
N ALA A 200 12.07 -17.67 18.01
CA ALA A 200 12.19 -16.69 19.08
C ALA A 200 11.83 -17.31 20.44
N ILE A 201 10.77 -18.12 20.53
CA ILE A 201 10.42 -18.88 21.74
C ILE A 201 11.52 -19.90 22.08
N ARG A 202 12.01 -20.66 21.09
CA ARG A 202 13.06 -21.70 21.28
C ARG A 202 14.39 -21.12 21.77
N PHE A 203 14.77 -19.94 21.32
CA PHE A 203 16.02 -19.26 21.69
C PHE A 203 15.83 -18.20 22.80
N HIS A 204 14.66 -18.15 23.45
CA HIS A 204 14.32 -17.21 24.53
C HIS A 204 14.54 -15.73 24.15
N ARG A 205 14.05 -15.34 22.96
CA ARG A 205 14.12 -13.99 22.41
C ARG A 205 12.82 -13.21 22.66
N ASP A 206 12.45 -13.09 23.93
CA ASP A 206 11.19 -12.45 24.34
C ASP A 206 11.10 -10.99 23.86
N GLU A 207 12.25 -10.30 23.74
CA GLU A 207 12.38 -8.96 23.13
C GLU A 207 11.94 -8.89 21.66
N MET A 208 12.07 -9.98 20.89
CA MET A 208 11.66 -10.04 19.48
C MET A 208 10.19 -10.43 19.30
N LEU A 209 9.54 -10.99 20.33
CA LEU A 209 8.16 -11.47 20.22
C LEU A 209 7.14 -10.35 19.95
N PRO A 210 7.19 -9.16 20.58
CA PRO A 210 6.29 -8.05 20.24
C PRO A 210 6.38 -7.63 18.77
N LEU A 211 7.60 -7.54 18.23
CA LEU A 211 7.87 -7.21 16.82
C LEU A 211 7.24 -8.24 15.87
N LEU A 212 7.42 -9.54 16.16
CA LEU A 212 6.89 -10.62 15.34
C LEU A 212 5.37 -10.80 15.49
N LEU A 213 4.82 -10.61 16.70
CA LEU A 213 3.39 -10.71 16.98
C LEU A 213 2.58 -9.56 16.38
N ALA A 214 3.13 -8.34 16.36
CA ALA A 214 2.52 -7.19 15.68
C ALA A 214 2.27 -7.46 14.18
N GLN A 215 3.13 -8.26 13.55
CA GLN A 215 3.00 -8.69 12.17
C GLN A 215 2.07 -9.93 12.02
N ILE A 216 2.14 -10.89 12.95
CA ILE A 216 1.36 -12.15 12.90
C ILE A 216 -0.10 -12.02 13.33
N SER A 217 -0.48 -10.97 14.07
CA SER A 217 -1.89 -10.60 14.24
C SER A 217 -2.60 -10.39 12.88
N GLY A 218 -1.83 -10.12 11.81
CA GLY A 218 -2.27 -10.15 10.43
C GLY A 218 -2.27 -11.54 9.77
N SER A 219 -3.12 -12.47 10.21
CA SER A 219 -3.48 -13.69 9.44
C SER A 219 -4.98 -14.06 9.49
N GLY A 220 -5.82 -13.15 9.96
CA GLY A 220 -7.28 -13.22 9.89
C GLY A 220 -7.88 -11.99 9.17
N PRO A 221 -9.23 -11.87 9.12
CA PRO A 221 -9.87 -10.62 8.72
C PRO A 221 -9.43 -9.49 9.67
N GLY A 222 -8.79 -8.45 9.14
CA GLY A 222 -8.14 -7.37 9.92
C GLY A 222 -6.71 -7.02 9.49
N ILE A 223 -6.09 -7.81 8.60
CA ILE A 223 -4.82 -7.47 7.94
C ILE A 223 -4.94 -6.13 7.21
N LYS A 224 -3.93 -5.27 7.27
CA LYS A 224 -3.83 -4.10 6.39
C LYS A 224 -2.94 -4.42 5.18
N ARG A 225 -3.52 -4.36 3.96
CA ARG A 225 -2.86 -4.62 2.67
C ARG A 225 -2.82 -3.35 1.82
N VAL A 226 -1.99 -2.40 2.24
CA VAL A 226 -1.64 -1.22 1.43
C VAL A 226 -0.78 -1.62 0.21
N PRO A 227 -0.79 -0.86 -0.90
CA PRO A 227 -0.02 -1.19 -2.11
C PRO A 227 1.47 -1.40 -1.85
N SER A 228 2.05 -0.57 -0.97
CA SER A 228 3.47 -0.60 -0.58
C SER A 228 3.90 -1.86 0.19
N TYR A 229 2.95 -2.63 0.74
CA TYR A 229 3.22 -3.94 1.37
C TYR A 229 3.02 -5.12 0.41
N VAL A 230 2.24 -4.95 -0.67
CA VAL A 230 2.03 -6.01 -1.67
C VAL A 230 3.14 -6.02 -2.73
N ALA A 231 3.76 -4.88 -3.00
CA ALA A 231 4.92 -4.76 -3.89
C ALA A 231 6.08 -3.96 -3.22
N PRO A 232 6.79 -4.56 -2.24
CA PRO A 232 7.84 -3.87 -1.46
C PRO A 232 9.02 -3.40 -2.31
N ASP A 233 9.40 -4.16 -3.35
CA ASP A 233 10.44 -3.78 -4.31
C ASP A 233 10.09 -2.47 -5.02
N LEU A 234 8.88 -2.39 -5.60
CA LEU A 234 8.39 -1.18 -6.25
C LEU A 234 8.24 -0.01 -5.28
N ALA A 235 7.83 -0.29 -4.03
CA ALA A 235 7.79 0.74 -2.99
C ALA A 235 9.19 1.26 -2.62
N SER A 236 10.23 0.43 -2.68
CA SER A 236 11.63 0.82 -2.49
C SER A 236 12.13 1.66 -3.66
N ASP A 237 11.79 1.27 -4.88
CA ASP A 237 12.09 2.01 -6.11
C ASP A 237 11.43 3.39 -6.14
N ILE A 238 10.18 3.51 -5.68
CA ILE A 238 9.48 4.79 -5.52
C ILE A 238 10.19 5.70 -4.51
N ARG A 239 10.62 5.19 -3.35
CA ARG A 239 11.37 5.99 -2.35
C ARG A 239 12.74 6.42 -2.89
N ARG A 240 13.42 5.55 -3.63
CA ARG A 240 14.69 5.86 -4.31
C ARG A 240 14.51 6.90 -5.42
N HIS A 241 13.39 6.89 -6.15
CA HIS A 241 13.03 7.94 -7.12
C HIS A 241 12.73 9.26 -6.41
N PHE A 242 11.96 9.24 -5.33
CA PHE A 242 11.68 10.42 -4.51
C PHE A 242 12.97 11.07 -3.98
N ALA A 243 13.93 10.28 -3.51
CA ALA A 243 15.28 10.73 -3.13
C ALA A 243 15.98 11.52 -4.24
N GLN A 244 15.85 11.06 -5.48
CA GLN A 244 16.42 11.69 -6.66
C GLN A 244 15.63 12.93 -7.11
N SER A 245 14.36 13.07 -6.72
CA SER A 245 13.57 14.29 -6.94
C SER A 245 13.90 15.40 -5.91
N LEU A 246 14.42 15.03 -4.73
CA LEU A 246 14.73 15.96 -3.65
C LEU A 246 16.01 16.77 -3.95
N ARG A 247 15.97 18.06 -3.67
CA ARG A 247 17.04 19.05 -3.92
C ARG A 247 17.18 20.01 -2.73
N ILE A 248 18.27 20.78 -2.71
CA ILE A 248 18.49 21.87 -1.74
C ILE A 248 18.73 23.16 -2.55
N ARG A 249 17.99 24.24 -2.26
CA ARG A 249 18.18 25.53 -2.96
C ARG A 249 19.30 26.31 -2.27
N LYS A 250 20.46 26.44 -2.92
CA LYS A 250 21.64 27.19 -2.40
C LYS A 250 21.47 28.72 -2.50
N ALA A 251 20.32 29.24 -2.09
CA ALA A 251 19.93 30.65 -2.20
C ALA A 251 19.67 31.24 -0.79
N SER A 252 18.90 32.33 -0.70
CA SER A 252 18.49 32.94 0.57
C SER A 252 17.76 31.98 1.51
N LEU A 253 17.00 31.02 0.98
CA LEU A 253 16.32 29.96 1.74
C LEU A 253 16.94 28.59 1.41
N ASN A 254 17.83 28.11 2.29
CA ASN A 254 18.50 26.79 2.22
C ASN A 254 17.56 25.63 2.60
N CYS A 255 16.36 25.63 2.03
CA CYS A 255 15.30 24.65 2.27
C CYS A 255 15.47 23.46 1.30
N HIS A 256 15.17 22.25 1.79
CA HIS A 256 15.00 21.10 0.91
C HIS A 256 13.73 21.30 0.08
N TYR A 257 13.72 20.84 -1.16
CA TYR A 257 12.54 20.90 -2.00
C TYR A 257 12.42 19.73 -2.97
N VAL A 258 11.19 19.30 -3.21
CA VAL A 258 10.84 18.26 -4.18
C VAL A 258 10.76 18.88 -5.57
N ASN A 259 11.43 18.29 -6.55
CA ASN A 259 11.42 18.79 -7.93
C ASN A 259 10.24 18.25 -8.77
N GLU A 260 9.78 17.04 -8.46
CA GLU A 260 8.74 16.32 -9.22
C GLU A 260 7.51 16.08 -8.35
N HIS A 261 6.35 16.55 -8.80
CA HIS A 261 5.11 16.49 -8.02
C HIS A 261 4.25 15.31 -8.48
N ALA A 262 3.80 14.51 -7.51
CA ALA A 262 2.80 13.46 -7.69
C ALA A 262 1.63 13.68 -6.71
N THR A 263 0.44 13.23 -7.07
CA THR A 263 -0.75 13.20 -6.20
C THR A 263 -1.31 11.79 -6.29
N PHE A 264 -1.51 11.12 -5.16
CA PHE A 264 -2.04 9.77 -5.13
C PHE A 264 -3.57 9.78 -5.06
N CYS A 265 -4.19 8.87 -5.80
CA CYS A 265 -5.62 8.64 -5.87
C CYS A 265 -5.88 7.14 -6.02
N LEU A 266 -7.06 6.67 -5.61
CA LEU A 266 -7.43 5.26 -5.72
C LEU A 266 -7.82 4.93 -7.16
N PRO A 267 -7.32 3.82 -7.74
CA PRO A 267 -7.60 3.46 -9.12
C PRO A 267 -9.08 3.12 -9.32
N ALA A 268 -9.70 3.70 -10.34
CA ALA A 268 -11.12 3.47 -10.66
C ALA A 268 -11.42 1.98 -10.96
N ASP A 269 -10.42 1.21 -11.38
CA ASP A 269 -10.40 -0.26 -11.51
C ASP A 269 -10.99 -1.01 -10.29
N ILE A 270 -11.02 -0.41 -9.09
CA ILE A 270 -11.65 -1.00 -7.90
C ILE A 270 -13.14 -1.26 -8.16
N GLU A 271 -13.83 -0.40 -8.92
CA GLU A 271 -15.25 -0.58 -9.28
C GLU A 271 -15.50 -1.81 -10.17
N GLU A 272 -14.46 -2.39 -10.78
CA GLU A 272 -14.55 -3.62 -11.58
C GLU A 272 -14.47 -4.90 -10.73
N LEU A 273 -14.04 -4.80 -9.48
CA LEU A 273 -14.01 -5.93 -8.55
C LEU A 273 -15.44 -6.27 -8.08
N PRO A 274 -15.76 -7.55 -7.81
CA PRO A 274 -17.02 -7.91 -7.15
C PRO A 274 -17.18 -7.18 -5.81
N LEU A 275 -18.40 -6.74 -5.46
CA LEU A 275 -18.67 -5.92 -4.26
C LEU A 275 -18.04 -6.49 -2.98
N ALA A 276 -18.20 -7.79 -2.72
CA ALA A 276 -17.61 -8.48 -1.56
C ALA A 276 -16.05 -8.56 -1.56
N LEU A 277 -15.40 -8.12 -2.64
CA LEU A 277 -13.95 -7.88 -2.70
C LEU A 277 -13.60 -6.39 -2.64
N GLN A 278 -14.49 -5.49 -3.07
CA GLN A 278 -14.37 -4.05 -2.77
C GLN A 278 -14.47 -3.82 -1.26
N ASP A 279 -15.46 -4.40 -0.59
CA ASP A 279 -15.64 -4.34 0.87
C ASP A 279 -14.39 -4.84 1.62
N GLN A 280 -13.82 -5.96 1.16
CA GLN A 280 -12.59 -6.53 1.71
C GLN A 280 -11.40 -5.60 1.46
N LEU A 281 -11.21 -5.11 0.23
CA LEU A 281 -10.14 -4.17 -0.13
C LEU A 281 -10.21 -2.91 0.72
N TYR A 282 -11.39 -2.33 0.93
CA TYR A 282 -11.56 -1.15 1.77
C TYR A 282 -11.36 -1.44 3.27
N GLU A 283 -11.63 -2.66 3.75
CA GLU A 283 -11.24 -3.09 5.11
C GLU A 283 -9.72 -3.24 5.24
N GLU A 284 -9.06 -3.78 4.24
CA GLU A 284 -7.61 -4.00 4.23
C GLU A 284 -6.82 -2.71 3.91
N LEU A 285 -7.43 -1.68 3.32
CA LEU A 285 -6.75 -0.44 2.90
C LEU A 285 -7.00 0.77 3.82
N LEU A 286 -8.25 0.98 4.26
CA LEU A 286 -8.66 2.25 4.89
C LEU A 286 -8.55 2.21 6.41
N ASP A 287 -8.39 3.39 7.02
CA ASP A 287 -8.64 3.58 8.45
C ASP A 287 -10.12 3.95 8.65
N LYS A 288 -10.95 2.93 8.85
CA LYS A 288 -12.39 3.09 9.03
C LYS A 288 -12.77 3.79 10.34
N ASP A 289 -11.92 3.75 11.37
CA ASP A 289 -12.16 4.47 12.62
C ASP A 289 -11.84 5.96 12.49
N ALA A 290 -10.75 6.31 11.81
CA ALA A 290 -10.44 7.71 11.48
C ALA A 290 -11.44 8.30 10.48
N GLN A 291 -11.82 7.56 9.43
CA GLN A 291 -12.90 7.94 8.50
C GLN A 291 -14.19 8.28 9.26
N LYS A 292 -14.65 7.34 10.09
CA LYS A 292 -15.85 7.52 10.91
C LYS A 292 -15.72 8.68 11.90
N GLN A 293 -14.54 8.90 12.50
CA GLN A 293 -14.34 10.02 13.41
C GLN A 293 -14.37 11.39 12.71
N LEU A 294 -13.86 11.49 11.48
CA LEU A 294 -13.90 12.73 10.70
C LEU A 294 -15.27 13.01 10.09
N GLU A 295 -16.08 11.98 9.85
CA GLU A 295 -17.46 12.07 9.34
C GLU A 295 -18.53 12.19 10.44
N MET A 296 -18.19 11.98 11.72
CA MET A 296 -19.12 12.13 12.84
C MET A 296 -19.36 13.61 13.22
N PRO A 297 -20.57 14.01 13.65
CA PRO A 297 -20.86 15.40 14.02
C PRO A 297 -20.03 15.96 15.19
N PRO A 298 -19.52 17.21 15.10
CA PRO A 298 -19.51 18.08 13.93
C PRO A 298 -18.50 17.58 12.87
N PRO A 299 -18.91 17.36 11.61
CA PRO A 299 -18.12 16.60 10.65
C PRO A 299 -17.04 17.48 9.99
N ALA A 300 -15.78 17.03 10.08
CA ALA A 300 -14.63 17.69 9.44
C ALA A 300 -14.44 17.24 7.98
N LEU A 301 -14.99 16.08 7.58
CA LEU A 301 -14.77 15.44 6.28
C LEU A 301 -16.09 14.99 5.64
N ASN A 302 -16.15 14.99 4.30
CA ASN A 302 -17.24 14.42 3.48
C ASN A 302 -18.67 14.86 3.86
N TRP A 303 -18.82 16.04 4.45
CA TRP A 303 -20.10 16.54 4.97
C TRP A 303 -21.02 17.18 3.91
N SER A 304 -20.47 17.55 2.75
CA SER A 304 -21.20 18.16 1.65
C SER A 304 -21.51 17.14 0.56
N LEU A 305 -22.79 16.81 0.39
CA LEU A 305 -23.29 15.94 -0.70
C LEU A 305 -23.04 16.52 -2.10
N GLU A 306 -22.90 17.85 -2.20
CA GLU A 306 -22.45 18.48 -3.44
C GLU A 306 -21.02 18.06 -3.79
N ILE A 307 -20.13 18.04 -2.80
CA ILE A 307 -18.72 17.70 -3.01
C ILE A 307 -18.56 16.17 -3.18
N THR A 308 -19.18 15.36 -2.32
CA THR A 308 -18.98 13.90 -2.35
C THR A 308 -19.70 13.22 -3.52
N GLU A 309 -21.01 13.44 -3.66
CA GLU A 309 -21.85 12.69 -4.61
C GLU A 309 -21.93 13.39 -5.98
N ARG A 310 -22.19 14.72 -5.99
CA ARG A 310 -22.45 15.47 -7.24
C ARG A 310 -21.16 15.79 -8.01
N LEU A 311 -20.09 16.11 -7.28
CA LEU A 311 -18.76 16.42 -7.84
C LEU A 311 -17.75 15.26 -7.70
N GLY A 312 -18.20 14.07 -7.26
CA GLY A 312 -17.39 12.85 -7.16
C GLY A 312 -16.15 12.96 -6.25
N SER A 313 -16.05 14.00 -5.42
CA SER A 313 -14.84 14.37 -4.69
C SER A 313 -14.85 13.83 -3.25
N ARG A 314 -15.39 12.63 -3.05
CA ARG A 314 -15.38 11.94 -1.76
C ARG A 314 -13.94 11.51 -1.41
N LEU A 315 -13.51 11.84 -0.19
CA LEU A 315 -12.16 11.52 0.29
C LEU A 315 -12.15 10.26 1.16
N MET A 316 -11.22 9.36 0.88
CA MET A 316 -10.97 8.13 1.63
C MET A 316 -9.77 8.30 2.55
N VAL A 317 -9.87 7.86 3.81
CA VAL A 317 -8.78 7.88 4.79
C VAL A 317 -7.92 6.63 4.66
N LEU A 318 -6.70 6.76 4.18
CA LEU A 318 -5.75 5.64 4.11
C LEU A 318 -5.20 5.29 5.49
N TRP A 319 -5.05 3.99 5.76
CA TRP A 319 -4.33 3.52 6.94
C TRP A 319 -2.81 3.70 6.79
N ASN A 320 -2.11 3.98 7.89
CA ASN A 320 -0.65 3.92 7.97
C ASN A 320 -0.18 3.28 9.30
N ARG A 321 1.12 3.01 9.39
CA ARG A 321 1.76 2.16 10.43
C ARG A 321 1.74 2.73 11.87
N SER A 322 1.19 3.92 12.11
CA SER A 322 1.00 4.54 13.44
C SER A 322 2.25 4.65 14.34
N ALA A 323 3.45 4.39 13.84
CA ALA A 323 4.70 4.27 14.59
C ALA A 323 5.36 5.64 14.89
N GLY A 324 4.58 6.66 15.22
CA GLY A 324 5.04 8.04 15.48
C GLY A 324 5.36 8.87 14.22
N ASP A 325 5.69 8.23 13.10
CA ASP A 325 6.00 8.88 11.81
C ASP A 325 4.77 9.18 10.92
N CYS A 326 3.55 9.06 11.47
CA CYS A 326 2.28 9.12 10.75
C CYS A 326 2.07 10.37 9.86
N LEU A 327 2.61 11.55 10.23
CA LEU A 327 2.54 12.76 9.40
C LEU A 327 3.32 12.60 8.09
N LEU A 328 4.54 12.08 8.17
CA LEU A 328 5.45 11.92 7.03
C LEU A 328 4.99 10.78 6.12
N ASP A 329 4.54 9.69 6.74
CA ASP A 329 3.86 8.59 6.05
C ASP A 329 2.63 9.09 5.29
N SER A 330 1.80 9.94 5.90
CA SER A 330 0.59 10.46 5.24
C SER A 330 0.91 11.41 4.08
N VAL A 331 1.96 12.25 4.20
CA VAL A 331 2.42 13.11 3.10
C VAL A 331 3.00 12.29 1.94
N MET A 332 3.76 11.23 2.24
CA MET A 332 4.29 10.30 1.23
C MET A 332 3.18 9.44 0.60
N GLN A 333 2.16 9.05 1.36
CA GLN A 333 0.98 8.35 0.84
C GLN A 333 0.16 9.24 -0.09
N ALA A 334 -0.19 10.47 0.33
CA ALA A 334 -1.01 11.41 -0.45
C ALA A 334 -0.33 11.89 -1.76
N THR A 335 0.97 11.62 -1.94
CA THR A 335 1.73 12.01 -3.14
C THR A 335 2.19 10.81 -3.96
N TRP A 336 2.83 9.82 -3.35
CA TRP A 336 3.48 8.69 -4.03
C TRP A 336 2.93 7.31 -3.64
N GLY A 337 1.96 7.22 -2.73
CA GLY A 337 1.34 5.96 -2.31
C GLY A 337 2.21 5.07 -1.41
N VAL A 338 3.29 5.59 -0.83
CA VAL A 338 4.27 4.85 0.00
C VAL A 338 4.46 5.52 1.36
N PHE A 339 5.15 4.83 2.28
CA PHE A 339 5.55 5.34 3.59
C PHE A 339 6.96 5.97 3.54
N ASP A 340 7.30 6.85 4.50
CA ASP A 340 8.69 7.33 4.67
C ASP A 340 9.51 6.29 5.44
N ARG A 341 9.62 5.07 4.89
CA ARG A 341 10.29 3.95 5.59
C ARG A 341 11.77 4.24 5.86
N ASP A 342 12.41 4.99 4.96
CA ASP A 342 13.84 5.28 5.01
C ASP A 342 14.15 6.60 5.76
N ASN A 343 13.18 7.18 6.49
CA ASN A 343 13.28 8.45 7.23
C ASN A 343 13.88 9.59 6.39
N MET A 344 13.49 9.67 5.12
CA MET A 344 14.07 10.55 4.11
C MET A 344 13.40 11.91 4.10
N LEU A 345 12.06 11.92 4.16
CA LEU A 345 11.29 13.15 4.36
C LEU A 345 11.50 13.68 5.79
N ARG A 346 11.67 12.79 6.79
CA ARG A 346 12.04 13.20 8.16
C ARG A 346 13.36 13.96 8.21
N ARG A 347 14.41 13.43 7.58
CA ARG A 347 15.72 14.10 7.51
C ARG A 347 15.62 15.43 6.75
N ALA A 348 14.97 15.46 5.60
CA ALA A 348 14.75 16.69 4.83
C ALA A 348 14.03 17.79 5.64
N LEU A 349 13.06 17.41 6.49
CA LEU A 349 12.36 18.28 7.41
C LEU A 349 13.28 18.80 8.53
N ALA A 350 14.02 17.92 9.20
CA ALA A 350 14.95 18.31 10.26
C ALA A 350 16.08 19.22 9.72
N ASP A 351 16.71 18.84 8.60
CA ASP A 351 17.75 19.62 7.92
C ASP A 351 17.24 21.01 7.52
N THR A 352 16.02 21.09 6.98
CA THR A 352 15.38 22.36 6.60
C THR A 352 15.13 23.27 7.80
N LEU A 353 14.57 22.74 8.90
CA LEU A 353 14.25 23.54 10.09
C LEU A 353 15.53 24.07 10.77
N HIS A 354 16.62 23.31 10.79
CA HIS A 354 17.90 23.78 11.30
C HIS A 354 18.53 24.84 10.37
N GLN A 355 18.66 24.56 9.07
CA GLN A 355 19.31 25.47 8.12
C GLN A 355 18.53 26.78 7.90
N CYS A 356 17.20 26.73 7.98
CA CYS A 356 16.31 27.87 7.77
C CYS A 356 15.69 28.40 9.09
N SER A 357 16.24 28.05 10.25
CA SER A 357 15.71 28.44 11.56
C SER A 357 15.47 29.95 11.68
N HIS A 358 16.39 30.77 11.16
CA HIS A 358 16.29 32.23 11.16
C HIS A 358 15.12 32.82 10.33
N ILE A 359 14.43 32.00 9.52
CA ILE A 359 13.28 32.39 8.69
C ILE A 359 11.98 31.74 9.21
N PHE A 360 12.05 30.48 9.66
CA PHE A 360 10.89 29.80 10.27
C PHE A 360 10.58 30.29 11.69
N TYR A 361 11.59 30.61 12.52
CA TYR A 361 11.40 31.05 13.90
C TYR A 361 10.56 32.33 14.02
N PRO A 362 10.79 33.41 13.22
CA PRO A 362 9.93 34.60 13.26
C PRO A 362 8.45 34.30 12.96
N ARG A 363 8.16 33.52 11.90
CA ARG A 363 6.77 33.15 11.53
C ARG A 363 6.12 32.25 12.58
N TRP A 364 6.86 31.32 13.16
CA TRP A 364 6.38 30.49 14.28
C TRP A 364 6.11 31.32 15.54
N LYS A 365 7.03 32.22 15.90
CA LYS A 365 6.91 33.10 17.07
C LYS A 365 5.73 34.06 16.97
N GLU A 366 5.49 34.68 15.80
CA GLU A 366 4.30 35.51 15.58
C GLU A 366 3.01 34.69 15.74
N ASN A 367 2.98 33.44 15.25
CA ASN A 367 1.85 32.54 15.44
C ASN A 367 1.58 32.24 16.93
N GLU A 368 2.57 31.78 17.70
CA GLU A 368 2.33 31.44 19.12
C GLU A 368 2.05 32.67 19.99
N LEU A 369 2.63 33.84 19.69
CA LEU A 369 2.24 35.09 20.36
C LEU A 369 0.79 35.50 20.06
N PHE A 370 0.32 35.30 18.82
CA PHE A 370 -1.07 35.53 18.43
C PHE A 370 -2.03 34.54 19.13
N GLN A 371 -1.67 33.25 19.17
CA GLN A 371 -2.45 32.23 19.88
C GLN A 371 -2.51 32.50 21.40
N ALA A 372 -1.41 32.93 22.02
CA ALA A 372 -1.39 33.33 23.43
C ALA A 372 -2.28 34.55 23.70
N ALA A 373 -2.27 35.56 22.82
CA ALA A 373 -3.10 36.75 22.95
C ALA A 373 -4.61 36.44 22.82
N LEU A 374 -4.99 35.53 21.91
CA LEU A 374 -6.37 35.01 21.79
C LEU A 374 -6.84 34.30 23.07
N LEU A 375 -5.92 33.67 23.81
CA LEU A 375 -6.16 33.02 25.10
C LEU A 375 -5.86 33.94 26.31
N HIS A 376 -5.64 35.24 26.05
CA HIS A 376 -5.44 36.31 27.03
C HIS A 376 -4.24 36.10 27.99
N TYR A 377 -3.17 35.47 27.52
CA TYR A 377 -1.88 35.41 28.22
C TYR A 377 -0.73 35.88 27.32
N THR A 378 0.49 35.95 27.87
CA THR A 378 1.71 36.31 27.14
C THR A 378 2.79 35.26 27.38
N LEU A 379 3.66 35.06 26.36
CA LEU A 379 4.81 34.17 26.43
C LEU A 379 6.08 34.97 26.75
N ALA A 380 6.97 34.38 27.54
CA ALA A 380 8.30 34.94 27.78
C ALA A 380 9.27 34.51 26.67
N GLU A 381 10.22 35.38 26.29
CA GLU A 381 11.23 35.07 25.25
C GLU A 381 11.98 33.76 25.52
N ARG A 382 12.36 33.50 26.78
CA ARG A 382 12.99 32.23 27.18
C ARG A 382 12.12 31.01 26.89
N GLN A 383 10.80 31.10 27.09
CA GLN A 383 9.88 29.99 26.82
C GLN A 383 9.84 29.71 25.30
N LEU A 384 9.78 30.78 24.49
CA LEU A 384 9.83 30.66 23.02
C LEU A 384 11.16 30.06 22.53
N GLU A 385 12.28 30.37 23.17
CA GLU A 385 13.58 29.74 22.89
C GLU A 385 13.59 28.24 23.28
N GLU A 386 13.05 27.87 24.44
CA GLU A 386 12.98 26.47 24.91
C GLU A 386 12.02 25.61 24.07
N ASP A 387 10.86 26.16 23.71
CA ASP A 387 9.86 25.52 22.85
C ASP A 387 10.39 25.35 21.40
N TRP A 388 11.08 26.36 20.86
CA TRP A 388 11.71 26.27 19.53
C TRP A 388 12.78 25.17 19.47
N ASN A 389 13.64 25.07 20.48
CA ASN A 389 14.64 24.00 20.56
C ASN A 389 13.97 22.62 20.70
N THR A 390 12.81 22.55 21.37
CA THR A 390 12.00 21.32 21.46
C THR A 390 11.46 20.92 20.08
N LEU A 391 10.95 21.85 19.28
CA LEU A 391 10.49 21.59 17.91
C LEU A 391 11.61 21.09 16.98
N LEU A 392 12.80 21.71 17.04
CA LEU A 392 13.99 21.22 16.32
C LEU A 392 14.37 19.80 16.73
N SER A 393 14.27 19.48 18.01
CA SER A 393 14.52 18.13 18.54
C SER A 393 13.48 17.11 18.04
N LEU A 394 12.19 17.45 18.06
CA LEU A 394 11.10 16.57 17.59
C LEU A 394 11.29 16.18 16.12
N ALA A 395 11.63 17.12 15.23
CA ALA A 395 11.93 16.81 13.83
C ALA A 395 13.06 15.77 13.70
N SER A 396 14.10 15.90 14.53
CA SER A 396 15.37 15.15 14.44
C SER A 396 15.29 13.71 14.95
N HIS A 397 14.38 13.40 15.87
CA HIS A 397 14.27 12.08 16.51
C HIS A 397 13.14 11.24 15.86
N PRO A 398 13.43 10.15 15.13
CA PRO A 398 12.42 9.25 14.56
C PRO A 398 11.39 8.76 15.59
N GLY A 399 10.16 8.49 15.15
CA GLY A 399 9.04 8.12 16.03
C GLY A 399 8.50 9.25 16.91
N SER A 400 9.10 10.44 16.96
CA SER A 400 8.57 11.57 17.75
C SER A 400 7.39 12.24 17.06
N SER A 401 6.34 12.59 17.82
CA SER A 401 5.19 13.35 17.34
C SER A 401 5.58 14.71 16.75
N LEU A 402 4.89 15.13 15.67
CA LEU A 402 5.20 16.36 14.94
C LEU A 402 4.06 17.37 15.01
N GLU A 403 4.39 18.61 15.37
CA GLU A 403 3.47 19.75 15.54
C GLU A 403 3.26 20.59 14.26
N GLN A 404 2.37 21.59 14.32
CA GLN A 404 1.87 22.39 13.18
C GLN A 404 3.00 23.00 12.33
N LEU A 405 4.09 23.45 12.96
CA LEU A 405 5.28 23.99 12.28
C LEU A 405 5.88 23.00 11.27
N HIS A 406 5.84 21.71 11.57
CA HIS A 406 6.36 20.67 10.68
C HIS A 406 5.49 20.54 9.43
N ILE A 407 4.17 20.71 9.54
CA ILE A 407 3.27 20.73 8.38
C ILE A 407 3.55 21.95 7.50
N PHE A 408 3.79 23.11 8.10
CA PHE A 408 4.21 24.32 7.38
C PHE A 408 5.56 24.12 6.67
N ALA A 409 6.58 23.57 7.34
CA ALA A 409 7.85 23.24 6.70
C ALA A 409 7.71 22.17 5.59
N LEU A 410 6.86 21.16 5.78
CA LEU A 410 6.56 20.17 4.75
C LEU A 410 5.86 20.78 3.52
N ALA A 411 4.98 21.78 3.68
CA ALA A 411 4.42 22.51 2.55
C ALA A 411 5.50 23.18 1.68
N HIS A 412 6.55 23.73 2.31
CA HIS A 412 7.71 24.31 1.62
C HIS A 412 8.57 23.25 0.92
N ILE A 413 8.77 22.09 1.55
CA ILE A 413 9.53 20.97 0.99
C ILE A 413 8.78 20.36 -0.21
N MET A 414 7.49 20.11 -0.07
CA MET A 414 6.64 19.55 -1.13
C MET A 414 6.24 20.60 -2.19
N ARG A 415 6.65 21.87 -2.02
CA ARG A 415 6.35 23.03 -2.90
C ARG A 415 4.88 23.16 -3.27
N ARG A 416 3.99 22.76 -2.36
CA ARG A 416 2.54 22.76 -2.56
C ARG A 416 1.80 22.99 -1.25
N PRO A 417 0.61 23.60 -1.27
CA PRO A 417 -0.27 23.67 -0.11
C PRO A 417 -0.61 22.31 0.50
N ILE A 418 -0.77 22.28 1.82
CA ILE A 418 -1.30 21.12 2.56
C ILE A 418 -2.56 21.59 3.28
N ILE A 419 -3.69 20.91 3.05
CA ILE A 419 -4.95 21.15 3.75
C ILE A 419 -5.13 20.03 4.79
N VAL A 420 -5.45 20.40 6.02
CA VAL A 420 -5.68 19.45 7.12
C VAL A 420 -7.12 19.58 7.59
N TYR A 421 -7.87 18.49 7.48
CA TYR A 421 -9.20 18.33 8.09
C TYR A 421 -9.04 17.53 9.37
N GLY A 422 -9.62 17.97 10.48
CA GLY A 422 -9.34 17.31 11.76
C GLY A 422 -10.32 17.66 12.87
N VAL A 423 -10.29 16.87 13.94
CA VAL A 423 -11.08 17.19 15.12
C VAL A 423 -10.57 18.47 15.79
N LYS A 424 -11.45 19.45 15.97
CA LYS A 424 -11.13 20.74 16.63
C LYS A 424 -10.60 20.57 18.07
N TYR A 425 -11.04 19.53 18.75
CA TYR A 425 -10.69 19.20 20.14
C TYR A 425 -10.01 17.83 20.27
N VAL A 426 -9.04 17.75 21.17
CA VAL A 426 -8.46 16.49 21.66
C VAL A 426 -9.30 16.01 22.84
N LYS A 427 -9.66 14.73 22.87
CA LYS A 427 -10.54 14.13 23.88
C LYS A 427 -9.82 13.17 24.81
N SER A 428 -10.20 13.17 26.09
CA SER A 428 -9.79 12.17 27.09
C SER A 428 -10.34 10.79 26.74
N PHE A 429 -9.84 9.75 27.41
CA PHE A 429 -10.40 8.39 27.32
C PHE A 429 -11.86 8.30 27.81
N ARG A 430 -12.37 9.33 28.49
CA ARG A 430 -13.78 9.46 28.92
C ARG A 430 -14.64 10.23 27.92
N GLY A 431 -14.03 10.79 26.86
CA GLY A 431 -14.71 11.60 25.83
C GLY A 431 -14.78 13.10 26.14
N GLU A 432 -14.17 13.56 27.23
CA GLU A 432 -14.13 14.97 27.66
C GLU A 432 -13.08 15.75 26.84
N ASP A 433 -13.38 16.97 26.42
CA ASP A 433 -12.43 17.82 25.68
C ASP A 433 -11.31 18.33 26.61
N ILE A 434 -10.07 17.93 26.35
CA ILE A 434 -8.88 18.26 27.18
C ILE A 434 -8.02 19.39 26.60
N GLY A 435 -8.28 19.80 25.35
CA GLY A 435 -7.57 20.89 24.69
C GLY A 435 -7.92 21.02 23.22
N TYR A 436 -7.51 22.13 22.59
CA TYR A 436 -7.65 22.33 21.16
C TYR A 436 -6.55 21.60 20.39
N ALA A 437 -6.93 20.92 19.30
CA ALA A 437 -5.96 20.25 18.43
C ALA A 437 -5.10 21.24 17.64
N ARG A 438 -5.69 22.39 17.22
CA ARG A 438 -5.05 23.45 16.42
C ARG A 438 -4.39 22.97 15.10
N PHE A 439 -4.72 21.77 14.60
CA PHE A 439 -4.17 21.21 13.34
C PHE A 439 -5.07 21.42 12.12
N GLU A 440 -6.38 21.62 12.30
CA GLU A 440 -7.31 21.93 11.21
C GLU A 440 -6.91 23.26 10.53
N GLY A 441 -6.88 23.30 9.20
CA GLY A 441 -6.56 24.51 8.44
C GLY A 441 -5.76 24.29 7.16
N VAL A 442 -5.25 25.39 6.61
CA VAL A 442 -4.46 25.43 5.37
C VAL A 442 -3.03 25.87 5.68
N TYR A 443 -2.07 25.07 5.26
CA TYR A 443 -0.64 25.32 5.37
C TYR A 443 -0.09 25.68 3.99
N LEU A 444 0.40 26.91 3.84
CA LEU A 444 0.87 27.45 2.56
C LEU A 444 2.40 27.60 2.56
N PRO A 445 3.10 27.37 1.43
CA PRO A 445 4.55 27.54 1.32
C PRO A 445 5.00 29.02 1.21
N LEU A 446 4.54 29.88 2.14
CA LEU A 446 4.64 31.35 2.11
C LEU A 446 6.07 31.93 2.01
N LEU A 447 7.09 31.20 2.40
CA LEU A 447 8.50 31.62 2.32
C LEU A 447 9.11 31.42 0.93
N TRP A 448 8.37 30.83 -0.02
CA TRP A 448 8.74 30.76 -1.43
C TRP A 448 8.11 31.89 -2.26
N GLU A 449 8.61 32.08 -3.48
CA GLU A 449 7.90 32.84 -4.51
C GLU A 449 6.74 31.98 -5.04
N GLN A 450 5.55 32.54 -5.23
CA GLN A 450 4.37 31.79 -5.73
C GLN A 450 4.66 31.00 -7.01
N SER A 451 5.43 31.58 -7.93
CA SER A 451 5.84 30.97 -9.21
C SER A 451 6.72 29.72 -9.05
N PHE A 452 7.29 29.49 -7.87
CA PHE A 452 8.09 28.31 -7.56
C PHE A 452 7.25 27.14 -7.03
N CYS A 453 6.00 27.36 -6.63
CA CYS A 453 5.11 26.37 -6.02
C CYS A 453 3.94 25.98 -6.93
N ILE A 454 3.44 24.76 -6.79
CA ILE A 454 2.20 24.33 -7.47
C ILE A 454 0.97 24.67 -6.63
N THR A 455 -0.14 25.02 -7.29
CA THR A 455 -1.40 25.40 -6.65
C THR A 455 -2.29 24.22 -6.25
N SER A 456 -1.95 22.99 -6.67
CA SER A 456 -2.71 21.77 -6.36
C SER A 456 -2.34 21.25 -4.96
N PRO A 457 -3.24 21.27 -3.97
CA PRO A 457 -2.96 20.83 -2.60
C PRO A 457 -2.81 19.30 -2.46
N ILE A 458 -2.30 18.84 -1.32
CA ILE A 458 -2.66 17.53 -0.73
C ILE A 458 -3.59 17.72 0.48
N ALA A 459 -4.36 16.68 0.81
CA ALA A 459 -5.26 16.65 1.95
C ALA A 459 -4.79 15.62 3.00
N LEU A 460 -4.85 15.99 4.28
CA LEU A 460 -4.51 15.14 5.43
C LEU A 460 -5.66 15.16 6.46
N GLY A 461 -5.90 14.02 7.09
CA GLY A 461 -6.84 13.85 8.19
C GLY A 461 -6.12 13.84 9.53
N TYR A 462 -6.65 14.51 10.55
CA TYR A 462 -6.11 14.48 11.92
C TYR A 462 -7.12 14.01 12.96
N THR A 463 -6.79 12.90 13.64
CA THR A 463 -7.64 12.28 14.68
C THR A 463 -6.80 11.74 15.84
N ARG A 464 -7.09 12.14 17.07
CA ARG A 464 -6.51 11.57 18.32
C ARG A 464 -4.96 11.54 18.38
N GLY A 465 -4.27 12.50 17.77
CA GLY A 465 -2.79 12.49 17.70
C GLY A 465 -2.22 11.75 16.49
N HIS A 466 -3.07 11.21 15.61
CA HIS A 466 -2.68 10.51 14.40
C HIS A 466 -2.99 11.33 13.14
N PHE A 467 -2.08 11.32 12.17
CA PHE A 467 -2.32 11.81 10.82
C PHE A 467 -2.57 10.64 9.87
N SER A 468 -3.49 10.82 8.94
CA SER A 468 -3.79 9.87 7.87
C SER A 468 -3.93 10.58 6.53
N ALA A 469 -3.55 9.95 5.42
CA ALA A 469 -3.69 10.55 4.08
C ALA A 469 -5.16 10.57 3.65
N LEU A 470 -5.62 11.68 3.07
CA LEU A 470 -6.94 11.81 2.46
C LEU A 470 -6.81 11.83 0.94
N VAL A 471 -7.38 10.83 0.28
CA VAL A 471 -7.20 10.63 -1.16
C VAL A 471 -8.56 10.41 -1.86
N PRO A 472 -8.76 10.97 -3.06
CA PRO A 472 -9.94 10.68 -3.86
C PRO A 472 -9.81 9.32 -4.56
N THR A 473 -10.93 8.79 -5.06
CA THR A 473 -10.94 7.78 -6.13
C THR A 473 -10.91 8.50 -7.47
N GLU A 474 -10.20 7.95 -8.45
CA GLU A 474 -10.29 8.43 -9.85
C GLU A 474 -11.71 8.23 -10.42
N PRO A 475 -12.22 9.15 -11.27
CA PRO A 475 -13.56 9.06 -11.80
C PRO A 475 -13.68 7.94 -12.85
N TYR A 476 -14.61 7.01 -12.66
CA TYR A 476 -14.72 5.84 -13.51
C TYR A 476 -15.34 6.15 -14.89
N SER A 477 -14.49 6.20 -15.91
CA SER A 477 -14.74 6.77 -17.24
C SER A 477 -15.50 5.86 -18.23
N ARG A 478 -16.49 5.09 -17.75
CA ARG A 478 -17.12 3.98 -18.50
C ARG A 478 -17.97 4.35 -19.73
N ILE A 479 -18.17 5.64 -20.07
CA ILE A 479 -19.16 6.09 -21.07
C ILE A 479 -18.65 7.17 -22.05
N ASP A 480 -18.02 8.25 -21.58
CA ASP A 480 -17.72 9.42 -22.42
C ASP A 480 -16.28 9.49 -22.95
N ALA A 481 -16.07 8.98 -24.17
CA ALA A 481 -14.85 9.18 -24.95
C ALA A 481 -14.63 10.65 -25.41
N THR A 482 -15.48 11.58 -24.96
CA THR A 482 -15.39 13.03 -25.18
C THR A 482 -14.66 13.77 -24.04
N ARG A 483 -14.28 13.06 -22.97
CA ARG A 483 -13.61 13.63 -21.78
C ARG A 483 -12.07 13.61 -21.83
N ASP A 484 -11.46 13.05 -22.88
CA ASP A 484 -10.01 12.76 -22.98
C ASP A 484 -9.09 14.01 -22.83
N ASP A 485 -9.63 15.22 -23.05
CA ASP A 485 -8.94 16.51 -22.90
C ASP A 485 -9.19 17.22 -21.55
N ARG A 486 -10.00 16.68 -20.63
CA ARG A 486 -10.26 17.31 -19.32
C ARG A 486 -9.36 16.72 -18.23
N GLU A 487 -8.60 17.59 -17.56
CA GLU A 487 -7.93 17.24 -16.31
C GLU A 487 -8.96 16.80 -15.27
N ASP A 488 -8.77 15.63 -14.66
CA ASP A 488 -9.63 15.19 -13.56
C ASP A 488 -9.30 15.99 -12.29
N ILE A 489 -10.35 16.51 -11.65
CA ILE A 489 -10.26 17.48 -10.55
C ILE A 489 -11.06 16.96 -9.37
N THR A 490 -10.42 16.95 -8.20
CA THR A 490 -11.06 16.74 -6.90
C THR A 490 -11.23 18.08 -6.20
N PHE A 491 -12.43 18.38 -5.74
CA PHE A 491 -12.76 19.62 -5.04
C PHE A 491 -12.63 19.45 -3.53
N LEU A 492 -11.75 20.23 -2.90
CA LEU A 492 -11.46 20.18 -1.47
C LEU A 492 -12.06 21.42 -0.77
N PRO A 493 -13.02 21.29 0.16
CA PRO A 493 -13.64 22.44 0.81
C PRO A 493 -12.65 23.26 1.63
N LEU A 494 -12.64 24.58 1.43
CA LEU A 494 -11.88 25.55 2.22
C LEU A 494 -12.70 26.14 3.37
N MET A 495 -13.83 25.50 3.69
CA MET A 495 -14.77 25.86 4.75
C MET A 495 -15.11 24.61 5.58
N ASP A 496 -15.50 24.82 6.83
CA ASP A 496 -16.12 23.77 7.65
C ASP A 496 -17.64 23.65 7.41
N SER A 497 -18.29 22.69 8.08
CA SER A 497 -19.73 22.43 7.95
C SER A 497 -20.63 23.58 8.44
N GLU A 498 -20.07 24.63 9.04
CA GLU A 498 -20.78 25.86 9.47
C GLU A 498 -20.57 27.01 8.46
N MET A 499 -20.03 26.70 7.26
CA MET A 499 -19.65 27.64 6.20
C MET A 499 -18.53 28.61 6.62
N LYS A 500 -17.82 28.33 7.72
CA LYS A 500 -16.71 29.17 8.19
C LYS A 500 -15.43 28.80 7.44
N LEU A 501 -14.71 29.80 6.93
CA LEU A 501 -13.42 29.61 6.27
C LEU A 501 -12.42 28.91 7.21
N LEU A 502 -11.70 27.92 6.68
CA LEU A 502 -10.60 27.25 7.39
C LEU A 502 -9.46 28.26 7.69
N PRO A 503 -8.80 28.17 8.86
CA PRO A 503 -7.71 29.08 9.19
C PRO A 503 -6.48 28.83 8.30
N VAL A 504 -5.79 29.89 7.89
CA VAL A 504 -4.46 29.80 7.28
C VAL A 504 -3.41 29.92 8.38
N HIS A 505 -2.50 28.96 8.46
CA HIS A 505 -1.49 28.89 9.52
C HIS A 505 -0.25 29.73 9.18
N PHE A 506 0.40 30.30 10.22
CA PHE A 506 1.66 31.06 10.13
C PHE A 506 1.63 32.31 9.22
N LEU A 507 0.48 32.98 9.12
CA LEU A 507 0.37 34.33 8.55
C LEU A 507 1.12 35.35 9.42
N ASP A 508 1.76 36.35 8.80
CA ASP A 508 2.31 37.50 9.52
C ASP A 508 1.27 38.62 9.76
N ASN A 509 1.64 39.59 10.59
CA ASN A 509 0.80 40.72 10.98
C ASN A 509 0.24 41.57 9.82
N ASN A 510 0.81 41.50 8.62
CA ASN A 510 0.30 42.17 7.41
C ASN A 510 -0.65 41.26 6.62
N GLU A 511 -0.51 39.93 6.74
CA GLU A 511 -1.26 38.91 6.00
C GLU A 511 -2.61 38.58 6.66
N ILE A 512 -2.70 38.68 7.99
CA ILE A 512 -3.94 38.52 8.76
C ILE A 512 -5.02 39.49 8.25
N GLY A 513 -6.26 39.00 8.13
CA GLY A 513 -7.40 39.71 7.53
C GLY A 513 -7.40 39.69 5.99
N ARG A 514 -6.44 39.02 5.34
CA ARG A 514 -6.37 38.85 3.87
C ARG A 514 -6.41 37.37 3.45
N GLU A 515 -6.86 36.48 4.34
CA GLU A 515 -6.85 35.02 4.20
C GLU A 515 -7.43 34.56 2.86
N GLY A 516 -8.62 35.05 2.50
CA GLY A 516 -9.30 34.67 1.25
C GLY A 516 -8.60 35.17 -0.03
N ILE A 517 -7.78 36.22 0.05
CA ILE A 517 -6.95 36.69 -1.06
C ILE A 517 -5.71 35.80 -1.18
N ILE A 518 -5.08 35.49 -0.04
CA ILE A 518 -3.90 34.62 0.04
C ILE A 518 -4.25 33.21 -0.42
N MET A 519 -5.39 32.64 0.00
CA MET A 519 -5.87 31.35 -0.52
C MET A 519 -5.99 31.37 -2.06
N ARG A 520 -6.64 32.40 -2.64
CA ARG A 520 -6.79 32.53 -4.11
C ARG A 520 -5.47 32.82 -4.85
N GLN A 521 -4.41 33.19 -4.16
CA GLN A 521 -3.06 33.36 -4.72
C GLN A 521 -2.28 32.03 -4.73
N TRP A 522 -2.41 31.23 -3.66
CA TRP A 522 -1.62 30.01 -3.44
C TRP A 522 -2.30 28.71 -3.87
N LEU A 523 -3.62 28.70 -4.00
CA LEU A 523 -4.45 27.58 -4.43
C LEU A 523 -5.23 27.95 -5.70
N ASP A 524 -5.59 26.95 -6.49
CA ASP A 524 -6.57 27.10 -7.57
C ASP A 524 -7.96 27.01 -6.93
N VAL A 525 -8.64 28.15 -6.72
CA VAL A 525 -9.85 28.25 -5.89
C VAL A 525 -11.06 28.69 -6.68
N CYS A 526 -12.07 27.82 -6.75
CA CYS A 526 -13.39 28.13 -7.30
C CYS A 526 -14.49 28.12 -6.22
N GLU A 527 -15.71 28.41 -6.64
CA GLU A 527 -16.91 28.43 -5.81
C GLU A 527 -17.94 27.51 -6.46
N THR A 528 -18.60 26.66 -5.68
CA THR A 528 -19.59 25.70 -6.18
C THR A 528 -20.97 26.34 -6.41
N GLU A 529 -21.91 25.61 -7.00
CA GLU A 529 -23.31 26.07 -7.13
C GLU A 529 -23.99 26.27 -5.78
N GLY A 530 -23.59 25.50 -4.74
CA GLY A 530 -23.99 25.71 -3.35
C GLY A 530 -23.27 26.85 -2.62
N GLY A 531 -22.38 27.61 -3.28
CA GLY A 531 -21.60 28.69 -2.67
C GLY A 531 -20.44 28.21 -1.78
N LEU A 532 -20.01 26.96 -1.91
CA LEU A 532 -18.86 26.43 -1.16
C LEU A 532 -17.56 26.88 -1.83
N LEU A 533 -16.68 27.50 -1.06
CA LEU A 533 -15.32 27.78 -1.51
C LEU A 533 -14.49 26.50 -1.50
N VAL A 534 -13.94 26.11 -2.64
CA VAL A 534 -13.20 24.85 -2.81
C VAL A 534 -11.86 25.07 -3.52
N ALA A 535 -10.83 24.34 -3.09
CA ALA A 535 -9.57 24.22 -3.81
C ALA A 535 -9.61 23.06 -4.81
N GLN A 536 -9.06 23.26 -6.01
CA GLN A 536 -8.97 22.26 -7.06
C GLN A 536 -7.68 21.44 -6.91
N GLN A 537 -7.81 20.19 -6.45
CA GLN A 537 -6.73 19.21 -6.52
C GLN A 537 -6.76 18.55 -7.91
N LYS A 538 -5.74 18.87 -8.72
CA LYS A 538 -5.60 18.34 -10.09
C LYS A 538 -4.95 16.95 -10.08
N LEU A 539 -5.66 15.94 -10.54
CA LEU A 539 -5.16 14.58 -10.73
C LEU A 539 -4.41 14.51 -12.07
N HIS A 540 -3.14 14.11 -12.00
CA HIS A 540 -2.25 13.98 -13.14
C HIS A 540 -2.01 12.50 -13.45
N LYS A 541 -1.60 12.17 -14.69
CA LYS A 541 -1.30 10.78 -15.08
C LYS A 541 -0.27 10.17 -14.10
N ARG A 542 -0.61 9.03 -13.51
CA ARG A 542 0.15 8.35 -12.45
C ARG A 542 1.63 8.16 -12.85
N PRO A 543 2.61 8.43 -11.95
CA PRO A 543 4.01 8.05 -12.21
C PRO A 543 4.14 6.54 -12.45
N LEU A 544 5.01 6.13 -13.38
CA LEU A 544 5.08 4.75 -13.87
C LEU A 544 5.26 3.70 -12.74
N LEU A 545 6.15 3.98 -11.78
CA LEU A 545 6.39 3.08 -10.64
C LEU A 545 5.16 2.94 -9.73
N VAL A 546 4.42 4.04 -9.52
CA VAL A 546 3.18 4.05 -8.72
C VAL A 546 2.07 3.28 -9.45
N ALA A 547 1.97 3.43 -10.77
CA ALA A 547 1.05 2.66 -11.59
C ALA A 547 1.36 1.14 -11.55
N GLN A 548 2.64 0.76 -11.62
CA GLN A 548 3.08 -0.64 -11.49
C GLN A 548 2.76 -1.21 -10.10
N MET A 549 3.01 -0.44 -9.03
CA MET A 549 2.70 -0.84 -7.65
C MET A 549 1.20 -1.06 -7.45
N LEU A 550 0.36 -0.16 -7.96
CA LEU A 550 -1.10 -0.29 -7.93
C LEU A 550 -1.59 -1.49 -8.75
N GLU A 551 -0.98 -1.79 -9.89
CA GLU A 551 -1.34 -2.92 -10.74
C GLU A 551 -0.96 -4.28 -10.10
N GLU A 552 0.21 -4.43 -9.48
CA GLU A 552 0.52 -5.67 -8.72
C GLU A 552 -0.40 -5.83 -7.49
N TRP A 553 -0.80 -4.73 -6.84
CA TRP A 553 -1.75 -4.70 -5.73
C TRP A 553 -3.18 -5.08 -6.17
N LEU A 554 -3.74 -4.48 -7.22
CA LEU A 554 -5.05 -4.87 -7.77
C LEU A 554 -5.05 -6.31 -8.26
N ASN A 555 -3.95 -6.77 -8.86
CA ASN A 555 -3.81 -8.16 -9.27
C ASN A 555 -3.80 -9.15 -8.09
N HIS A 556 -3.55 -8.74 -6.85
CA HIS A 556 -3.84 -9.57 -5.68
C HIS A 556 -5.35 -9.90 -5.60
N TYR A 557 -6.20 -8.88 -5.57
CA TYR A 557 -7.66 -9.05 -5.47
C TYR A 557 -8.27 -9.69 -6.71
N ARG A 558 -7.80 -9.36 -7.93
CA ARG A 558 -8.23 -10.03 -9.17
C ARG A 558 -7.93 -11.55 -9.15
N ARG A 559 -6.79 -11.97 -8.56
CA ARG A 559 -6.48 -13.40 -8.35
C ARG A 559 -7.42 -14.06 -7.33
N ILE A 560 -7.77 -13.36 -6.24
CA ILE A 560 -8.74 -13.85 -5.25
C ILE A 560 -10.15 -14.00 -5.87
N ALA A 561 -10.54 -13.08 -6.76
CA ALA A 561 -11.81 -13.19 -7.50
C ALA A 561 -11.85 -14.47 -8.34
N ILE A 562 -10.79 -14.75 -9.10
CA ILE A 562 -10.66 -15.97 -9.90
C ILE A 562 -10.71 -17.22 -9.00
N SER A 563 -10.02 -17.24 -7.86
CA SER A 563 -10.04 -18.38 -6.93
C SER A 563 -11.30 -18.49 -6.05
N ARG A 564 -12.33 -17.66 -6.29
CA ARG A 564 -13.68 -17.81 -5.72
C ARG A 564 -14.72 -18.25 -6.78
N LEU A 565 -14.30 -18.40 -8.03
CA LEU A 565 -15.13 -18.82 -9.18
C LEU A 565 -14.85 -20.27 -9.64
N PHE A 566 -13.84 -20.92 -9.04
CA PHE A 566 -13.39 -22.30 -9.29
C PHE A 566 -13.20 -23.04 -7.96
#